data_AF-E4YHS4-F1
#
_entry.id   AF-E4YHS4-F1
#
_cell.length_a   1.000
_cell.length_b   1.000
_cell.length_c   1.000
_cell.angle_alpha   90.00
_cell.angle_beta   90.00
_cell.angle_gamma   90.00
#
_symmetry.space_group_name_H-M   'P 1'
#
loop_
_entity.id
_entity.type
_entity.pdbx_description
1 polymer ?
#
loop_
_entity_poly.entity_id
_entity_poly.type
_entity_poly.pdbx_seq_one_letter_code
_entity_poly.pdbx_strand_id
1 'polypeptide(L)'
;MQNTNDLCKNRLCDDCLFDMKSKSCSYKGCEFHFSSKSKLIIYTNDLMSLCFKCPEKLCRQNLHYEDFMAHTHSLPKNNLYDDSTDFRREYELSLVEAIRGEMSSRGLIAKKRSDSSEAEQKPKPDKKSFSKRLRELANEQEDQEANEIALKKEEVGNLRNLVSFQEKRINELMSDASDHAKIAISLANENESLKTELENAQDEISNLQNMKEKYNEMSNMFGRFNIEWMESKGLSPTCKICQEIYDTNEHFQTSLKCGHAFGESCIIKSFEINKRCPVCNKKSEIADLSRVY
;
A
#
# COMPACT_ATOMS: atom_id res chain seq x y z
N MET A 1 4.33 -14.55 -1.40
CA MET A 1 4.48 -13.40 -2.31
C MET A 1 3.26 -13.33 -3.20
N GLN A 2 2.26 -12.54 -2.81
CA GLN A 2 1.05 -12.32 -3.60
C GLN A 2 1.38 -11.34 -4.73
N ASN A 3 0.88 -11.66 -5.92
CA ASN A 3 1.09 -10.95 -7.17
C ASN A 3 0.42 -9.56 -7.09
N THR A 4 1.20 -8.49 -6.91
CA THR A 4 0.73 -7.10 -6.79
C THR A 4 0.36 -6.46 -8.13
N ASN A 5 0.14 -7.26 -9.18
CA ASN A 5 -0.03 -6.78 -10.56
C ASN A 5 -1.45 -6.31 -10.94
N ASP A 6 -2.40 -6.26 -10.02
CA ASP A 6 -3.74 -5.68 -10.27
C ASP A 6 -3.92 -4.27 -9.68
N LEU A 7 -2.84 -3.49 -9.63
CA LEU A 7 -2.93 -2.04 -9.39
C LEU A 7 -3.51 -1.36 -10.64
N CYS A 8 -4.83 -1.22 -10.64
CA CYS A 8 -5.68 -0.26 -11.35
C CYS A 8 -5.16 0.24 -12.72
N LYS A 9 -5.78 -0.26 -13.80
CA LYS A 9 -5.59 0.10 -15.23
C LYS A 9 -5.68 1.60 -15.60
N ASN A 10 -5.84 2.52 -14.63
CA ASN A 10 -6.16 3.93 -14.84
C ASN A 10 -5.21 4.92 -14.16
N ARG A 11 -4.03 4.51 -13.66
CA ARG A 11 -3.04 5.47 -13.15
C ARG A 11 -2.14 5.99 -14.28
N LEU A 12 -2.08 7.31 -14.43
CA LEU A 12 -1.05 7.99 -15.22
C LEU A 12 0.30 7.78 -14.52
N CYS A 13 1.33 7.34 -15.24
CA CYS A 13 2.70 7.32 -14.72
C CYS A 13 3.29 8.74 -14.77
N ASP A 14 4.35 8.99 -13.99
CA ASP A 14 4.99 10.31 -13.90
C ASP A 14 5.46 10.83 -15.28
N ASP A 15 5.90 9.93 -16.16
CA ASP A 15 6.28 10.26 -17.54
C ASP A 15 5.09 10.77 -18.40
N CYS A 16 3.87 10.24 -18.19
CA CYS A 16 2.66 10.73 -18.86
C CYS A 16 2.21 12.09 -18.33
N LEU A 17 2.52 12.41 -17.09
CA LEU A 17 2.16 13.67 -16.45
C LEU A 17 3.01 14.82 -17.00
N PHE A 18 4.28 14.55 -17.30
CA PHE A 18 5.24 15.56 -17.79
C PHE A 18 5.08 15.90 -19.27
N ASP A 19 4.61 14.98 -20.11
CA ASP A 19 4.50 15.18 -21.55
C ASP A 19 3.06 15.01 -22.07
N MET A 20 2.15 15.86 -21.62
CA MET A 20 0.76 15.88 -22.12
C MET A 20 0.62 16.30 -23.61
N LYS A 21 1.72 16.68 -24.28
CA LYS A 21 1.72 17.01 -25.71
C LYS A 21 1.95 15.78 -26.58
N SER A 22 2.73 14.81 -26.11
CA SER A 22 2.89 13.55 -26.83
C SER A 22 1.74 12.60 -26.49
N LYS A 23 1.02 12.13 -27.52
CA LYS A 23 -0.12 11.20 -27.34
C LYS A 23 0.32 9.77 -26.99
N SER A 24 1.56 9.58 -26.51
CA SER A 24 2.16 8.28 -26.27
C SER A 24 3.18 8.34 -25.13
N CYS A 25 3.02 7.47 -24.14
CA CYS A 25 4.00 7.28 -23.08
C CYS A 25 5.25 6.53 -23.60
N SER A 26 6.44 6.95 -23.18
CA SER A 26 7.71 6.29 -23.51
C SER A 26 8.04 5.10 -22.59
N TYR A 27 7.30 4.92 -21.49
CA TYR A 27 7.55 3.85 -20.52
C TYR A 27 7.15 2.47 -21.07
N LYS A 28 8.11 1.54 -21.09
CA LYS A 28 7.90 0.15 -21.52
C LYS A 28 6.91 -0.56 -20.59
N GLY A 29 5.71 -0.84 -21.07
CA GLY A 29 4.63 -1.49 -20.32
C GLY A 29 3.45 -0.58 -19.96
N CYS A 30 3.49 0.69 -20.33
CA CYS A 30 2.34 1.59 -20.17
C CYS A 30 1.31 1.34 -21.29
N GLU A 31 0.18 0.73 -20.97
CA GLU A 31 -0.96 0.52 -21.90
C GLU A 31 -1.91 1.73 -21.98
N PHE A 32 -1.51 2.89 -21.44
CA PHE A 32 -2.37 4.06 -21.35
C PHE A 32 -2.49 4.76 -22.73
N HIS A 33 -3.55 4.42 -23.46
CA HIS A 33 -3.89 5.07 -24.72
C HIS A 33 -4.79 6.28 -24.46
N PHE A 34 -4.37 7.49 -24.89
CA PHE A 34 -5.26 8.63 -25.05
C PHE A 34 -6.28 8.31 -26.16
N SER A 35 -7.35 7.60 -25.81
CA SER A 35 -8.46 7.36 -26.72
C SER A 35 -9.12 8.70 -27.03
N SER A 36 -9.27 9.00 -28.32
CA SER A 36 -10.02 10.16 -28.81
C SER A 36 -11.48 10.21 -28.33
N LYS A 37 -11.97 9.16 -27.66
CA LYS A 37 -13.31 9.07 -27.07
C LYS A 37 -13.37 9.43 -25.57
N SER A 38 -12.26 9.41 -24.84
CA SER A 38 -12.24 9.88 -23.44
C SER A 38 -12.09 11.40 -23.43
N LYS A 39 -13.21 12.10 -23.29
CA LYS A 39 -13.26 13.58 -23.15
C LYS A 39 -12.67 13.98 -21.79
N LEU A 40 -11.35 14.02 -21.69
CA LEU A 40 -10.69 14.78 -20.63
C LEU A 40 -10.87 16.27 -20.98
N ILE A 41 -11.75 16.96 -20.26
CA ILE A 41 -11.99 18.39 -20.47
C ILE A 41 -11.17 19.14 -19.43
N ILE A 42 -10.05 19.71 -19.86
CA ILE A 42 -9.21 20.59 -19.05
C ILE A 42 -9.77 22.02 -19.19
N TYR A 43 -10.15 22.65 -18.08
CA TYR A 43 -10.84 23.95 -18.10
C TYR A 43 -9.91 25.17 -17.96
N THR A 44 -8.62 25.02 -17.63
CA THR A 44 -7.73 26.17 -17.37
C THR A 44 -6.25 25.86 -17.66
N ASN A 45 -5.47 26.91 -17.99
CA ASN A 45 -4.02 26.86 -18.27
C ASN A 45 -3.14 26.94 -17.02
N ASP A 46 -3.73 26.81 -15.84
CA ASP A 46 -3.01 26.86 -14.57
C ASP A 46 -3.03 25.45 -13.97
N LEU A 47 -1.85 24.83 -13.85
CA LEU A 47 -1.66 23.49 -13.30
C LEU A 47 -2.24 23.35 -11.88
N MET A 48 -2.28 24.45 -11.12
CA MET A 48 -2.85 24.50 -9.77
C MET A 48 -4.38 24.58 -9.77
N SER A 49 -4.99 24.91 -10.92
CA SER A 49 -6.43 25.08 -11.09
C SER A 49 -7.08 23.94 -11.88
N LEU A 50 -6.37 22.82 -12.07
CA LEU A 50 -6.89 21.66 -12.78
C LEU A 50 -7.97 20.94 -11.96
N CYS A 51 -9.21 21.03 -12.42
CA CYS A 51 -10.33 20.27 -11.91
C CYS A 51 -10.53 18.99 -12.73
N PHE A 52 -10.44 17.83 -12.07
CA PHE A 52 -10.67 16.52 -12.65
C PHE A 52 -12.08 16.05 -12.36
N LYS A 53 -12.75 15.50 -13.37
CA LYS A 53 -13.99 14.74 -13.15
C LYS A 53 -13.64 13.32 -12.79
N CYS A 54 -14.18 12.84 -11.67
CA CYS A 54 -14.05 11.42 -11.35
C CYS A 54 -14.69 10.57 -12.48
N PRO A 55 -14.01 9.54 -13.00
CA PRO A 55 -14.54 8.70 -14.08
C PRO A 55 -15.67 7.75 -13.62
N GLU A 56 -15.86 7.58 -12.31
CA GLU A 56 -16.90 6.72 -11.75
C GLU A 56 -18.30 7.29 -12.05
N LYS A 57 -19.18 6.50 -12.69
CA LYS A 57 -20.46 6.99 -13.26
C LYS A 57 -21.39 7.63 -12.23
N LEU A 58 -21.22 7.29 -10.96
CA LEU A 58 -22.03 7.78 -9.85
C LEU A 58 -21.36 8.92 -9.07
N CYS A 59 -20.07 9.19 -9.30
CA CYS A 59 -19.37 10.29 -8.65
C CYS A 59 -19.54 11.59 -9.46
N ARG A 60 -20.26 12.56 -8.90
CA ARG A 60 -20.49 13.88 -9.52
C ARG A 60 -19.51 14.96 -9.03
N GLN A 61 -18.49 14.59 -8.26
CA GLN A 61 -17.53 15.55 -7.71
C GLN A 61 -16.54 16.00 -8.79
N ASN A 62 -16.31 17.32 -8.84
CA ASN A 62 -15.14 17.88 -9.51
C ASN A 62 -14.06 18.00 -8.43
N LEU A 63 -12.90 17.42 -8.67
CA LEU A 63 -11.83 17.31 -7.68
C LEU A 63 -10.65 18.17 -8.13
N HIS A 64 -10.09 18.95 -7.23
CA HIS A 64 -8.77 19.53 -7.46
C HIS A 64 -7.71 18.42 -7.46
N TYR A 65 -6.53 18.69 -8.02
CA TYR A 65 -5.47 17.68 -8.16
C TYR A 65 -5.14 16.95 -6.85
N GLU A 66 -5.00 17.70 -5.75
CA GLU A 66 -4.71 17.13 -4.42
C GLU A 66 -5.84 16.21 -3.94
N ASP A 67 -7.09 16.63 -4.10
CA ASP A 67 -8.26 15.83 -3.76
C ASP A 67 -8.42 14.61 -4.67
N PHE A 68 -8.08 14.72 -5.97
CA PHE A 68 -8.19 13.63 -6.94
C PHE A 68 -7.27 12.47 -6.59
N MET A 69 -6.04 12.76 -6.13
CA MET A 69 -5.09 11.74 -5.71
C MET A 69 -5.50 11.03 -4.41
N ALA A 70 -6.21 11.73 -3.52
CA ALA A 70 -6.74 11.18 -2.27
C ALA A 70 -8.16 10.59 -2.39
N HIS A 71 -8.87 10.86 -3.50
CA HIS A 71 -10.24 10.44 -3.69
C HIS A 71 -10.32 8.94 -3.95
N THR A 72 -10.84 8.21 -2.98
CA THR A 72 -11.07 6.78 -3.10
C THR A 72 -12.56 6.48 -3.06
N HIS A 73 -13.04 5.68 -4.02
CA HIS A 73 -14.32 5.04 -3.89
C HIS A 73 -14.11 3.77 -3.09
N SER A 74 -14.65 3.75 -1.87
CA SER A 74 -14.92 2.47 -1.23
C SER A 74 -15.87 1.73 -2.17
N LEU A 75 -15.40 0.66 -2.80
CA LEU A 75 -16.29 -0.29 -3.46
C LEU A 75 -17.43 -0.57 -2.47
N PRO A 76 -18.71 -0.60 -2.91
CA PRO A 76 -19.77 -1.06 -2.04
C PRO A 76 -19.28 -2.39 -1.49
N LYS A 77 -19.14 -2.47 -0.16
CA LYS A 77 -18.69 -3.68 0.53
C LYS A 77 -19.71 -4.74 0.16
N ASN A 78 -19.44 -5.50 -0.91
CA ASN A 78 -20.05 -6.78 -1.10
C ASN A 78 -19.57 -7.57 0.10
N ASN A 79 -20.49 -7.73 1.06
CA ASN A 79 -20.43 -8.60 2.22
C ASN A 79 -19.41 -9.74 2.03
N LEU A 80 -18.16 -9.48 2.40
CA LEU A 80 -17.22 -10.52 2.77
C LEU A 80 -17.60 -10.86 4.21
N TYR A 81 -18.56 -11.77 4.29
CA TYR A 81 -18.93 -12.50 5.50
C TYR A 81 -17.66 -13.11 6.11
N ASP A 82 -17.53 -12.95 7.42
CA ASP A 82 -16.63 -13.70 8.29
C ASP A 82 -17.07 -15.17 8.32
N ASP A 83 -16.69 -15.91 7.27
CA ASP A 83 -17.15 -17.27 6.98
C ASP A 83 -16.26 -18.36 7.61
N SER A 84 -15.82 -18.14 8.85
CA SER A 84 -15.17 -19.18 9.66
C SER A 84 -16.13 -19.84 10.66
N THR A 85 -17.28 -19.22 10.92
CA THR A 85 -18.30 -19.74 11.85
C THR A 85 -19.53 -20.31 11.15
N ASP A 86 -19.85 -19.88 9.92
CA ASP A 86 -21.01 -20.40 9.18
C ASP A 86 -20.72 -21.73 8.46
N PHE A 87 -19.52 -21.93 7.91
CA PHE A 87 -19.14 -23.22 7.32
C PHE A 87 -19.22 -24.39 8.31
N ARG A 88 -18.88 -24.13 9.59
CA ARG A 88 -18.99 -25.13 10.66
C ARG A 88 -20.45 -25.42 11.00
N ARG A 89 -21.32 -24.41 10.89
CA ARG A 89 -22.76 -24.52 11.18
C ARG A 89 -23.51 -25.23 10.06
N GLU A 90 -23.18 -24.96 8.80
CA GLU A 90 -23.75 -25.69 7.65
C GLU A 90 -23.31 -27.15 7.63
N TYR A 91 -22.05 -27.44 7.97
CA TYR A 91 -21.57 -28.82 8.07
C TYR A 91 -22.22 -29.58 9.25
N GLU A 92 -22.39 -28.92 10.40
CA GLU A 92 -23.11 -29.50 11.55
C GLU A 92 -24.60 -29.74 11.24
N LEU A 93 -25.27 -28.81 10.54
CA LEU A 93 -26.66 -28.99 10.12
C LEU A 93 -26.81 -30.12 9.10
N SER A 94 -25.92 -30.20 8.11
CA SER A 94 -25.90 -31.30 7.14
C SER A 94 -25.64 -32.66 7.80
N LEU A 95 -24.79 -32.73 8.82
CA LEU A 95 -24.50 -33.96 9.55
C LEU A 95 -25.69 -34.39 10.42
N VAL A 96 -26.37 -33.43 11.07
CA VAL A 96 -27.58 -33.69 11.86
C VAL A 96 -28.73 -34.18 10.97
N GLU A 97 -28.90 -33.62 9.77
CA GLU A 97 -29.93 -34.09 8.82
C GLU A 97 -29.63 -35.49 8.27
N ALA A 98 -28.36 -35.81 7.99
CA ALA A 98 -27.96 -37.15 7.56
C ALA A 98 -28.25 -38.21 8.64
N ILE A 99 -27.92 -37.93 9.91
CA ILE A 99 -28.19 -38.84 11.03
C ILE A 99 -29.71 -39.04 11.22
N ARG A 100 -30.52 -37.97 11.03
CA ARG A 100 -31.98 -38.05 11.15
C ARG A 100 -32.61 -38.90 10.04
N GLY A 101 -32.04 -38.87 8.83
CA GLY A 101 -32.45 -39.71 7.70
C GLY A 101 -32.22 -41.21 7.95
N GLU A 102 -31.08 -41.59 8.54
CA GLU A 102 -30.76 -43.00 8.81
C GLU A 102 -31.56 -43.61 9.97
N MET A 103 -31.94 -42.81 10.98
CA MET A 103 -32.79 -43.31 12.07
C MET A 103 -34.24 -43.53 11.61
N SER A 104 -34.71 -42.81 10.58
CA SER A 104 -36.05 -42.98 10.02
C SER A 104 -36.21 -44.28 9.21
N SER A 105 -35.15 -44.72 8.53
CA SER A 105 -35.16 -45.94 7.70
C SER A 105 -35.02 -47.24 8.50
N ARG A 106 -34.59 -47.20 9.77
CA ARG A 106 -34.55 -48.38 10.66
C ARG A 106 -35.86 -48.68 11.40
N GLY A 107 -36.91 -47.87 11.24
CA GLY A 107 -38.17 -47.98 11.99
C GLY A 107 -39.28 -48.86 11.40
N LEU A 108 -39.12 -49.43 10.20
CA LEU A 108 -40.22 -50.11 9.50
C LEU A 108 -39.88 -51.55 9.08
N ILE A 109 -39.64 -52.42 10.06
CA ILE A 109 -39.83 -53.88 9.89
C ILE A 109 -40.93 -54.33 10.85
N ALA A 110 -42.15 -53.85 10.59
CA ALA A 110 -43.36 -54.39 11.20
C ALA A 110 -43.70 -55.72 10.51
N LYS A 111 -43.35 -56.83 11.16
CA LYS A 111 -43.72 -58.21 10.81
C LYS A 111 -45.25 -58.33 10.68
N LYS A 112 -45.77 -58.39 9.46
CA LYS A 112 -47.08 -59.00 9.15
C LYS A 112 -46.97 -60.50 9.44
N ARG A 113 -47.55 -60.95 10.56
CA ARG A 113 -47.88 -62.37 10.77
C ARG A 113 -49.23 -62.62 10.10
N SER A 114 -49.22 -63.32 8.97
CA SER A 114 -50.41 -63.91 8.38
C SER A 114 -50.51 -65.35 8.86
N ASP A 115 -51.52 -65.61 9.67
CA ASP A 115 -51.95 -66.93 10.08
C ASP A 115 -52.40 -67.73 8.86
N SER A 116 -51.76 -68.87 8.61
CA SER A 116 -52.31 -69.95 7.78
C SER A 116 -51.92 -71.28 8.42
N SER A 117 -52.92 -71.92 9.01
CA SER A 117 -52.86 -73.21 9.66
C SER A 117 -53.11 -74.31 8.64
N GLU A 118 -52.04 -74.92 8.14
CA GLU A 118 -52.10 -76.23 7.47
C GLU A 118 -51.35 -77.24 8.34
N ALA A 119 -52.11 -78.18 8.91
CA ALA A 119 -51.62 -79.25 9.75
C ALA A 119 -51.08 -80.40 8.89
N GLU A 120 -49.84 -80.26 8.41
CA GLU A 120 -49.09 -81.35 7.80
C GLU A 120 -48.42 -82.22 8.86
N GLN A 121 -48.72 -83.52 8.85
CA GLN A 121 -48.11 -84.53 9.71
C GLN A 121 -46.62 -84.66 9.40
N LYS A 122 -45.78 -84.03 10.23
CA LYS A 122 -44.31 -84.08 10.09
C LYS A 122 -43.78 -85.49 10.41
N PRO A 123 -42.99 -86.09 9.50
CA PRO A 123 -42.29 -87.34 9.77
C PRO A 123 -41.31 -87.17 10.95
N LYS A 124 -41.21 -88.18 11.82
CA LYS A 124 -40.28 -88.19 12.95
C LYS A 124 -38.85 -88.07 12.42
N PRO A 125 -38.07 -87.03 12.80
CA PRO A 125 -36.75 -86.80 12.26
C PRO A 125 -35.80 -87.92 12.68
N ASP A 126 -35.08 -88.47 11.70
CA ASP A 126 -34.05 -89.48 11.92
C ASP A 126 -32.89 -88.85 12.72
N LYS A 127 -32.64 -89.37 13.93
CA LYS A 127 -31.67 -88.82 14.89
C LYS A 127 -30.24 -88.79 14.33
N LYS A 128 -29.91 -89.66 13.38
CA LYS A 128 -28.59 -89.65 12.71
C LYS A 128 -28.41 -88.47 11.75
N SER A 129 -29.50 -87.92 11.22
CA SER A 129 -29.46 -86.74 10.34
C SER A 129 -29.19 -85.43 11.09
N PHE A 130 -29.54 -85.36 12.38
CA PHE A 130 -29.43 -84.13 13.16
C PHE A 130 -27.98 -83.80 13.55
N SER A 131 -27.19 -84.81 13.97
CA SER A 131 -25.79 -84.60 14.37
C SER A 131 -24.87 -84.23 13.21
N LYS A 132 -25.20 -84.67 11.98
CA LYS A 132 -24.52 -84.25 10.75
C LYS A 132 -24.79 -82.77 10.47
N ARG A 133 -26.06 -82.36 10.53
CA ARG A 133 -26.49 -80.98 10.30
C ARG A 133 -25.91 -80.00 11.33
N LEU A 134 -25.76 -80.41 12.59
CA LEU A 134 -25.10 -79.60 13.62
C LEU A 134 -23.61 -79.35 13.31
N ARG A 135 -22.90 -80.36 12.78
CA ARG A 135 -21.51 -80.20 12.36
C ARG A 135 -21.37 -79.31 11.13
N GLU A 136 -22.27 -79.46 10.15
CA GLU A 136 -22.31 -78.59 8.97
C GLU A 136 -22.53 -77.13 9.38
N LEU A 137 -23.49 -76.85 10.26
CA LEU A 137 -23.74 -75.49 10.77
C LEU A 137 -22.57 -74.92 11.57
N ALA A 138 -21.88 -75.74 12.38
CA ALA A 138 -20.70 -75.30 13.12
C ALA A 138 -19.56 -74.89 12.18
N ASN A 139 -19.29 -75.70 11.15
CA ASN A 139 -18.27 -75.38 10.15
C ASN A 139 -18.64 -74.13 9.33
N GLU A 140 -19.91 -74.00 8.91
CA GLU A 140 -20.39 -72.79 8.22
C GLU A 140 -20.23 -71.53 9.07
N GLN A 141 -20.48 -71.63 10.38
CA GLN A 141 -20.27 -70.52 11.31
C GLN A 141 -18.78 -70.19 11.46
N GLU A 142 -17.91 -71.18 11.61
CA GLU A 142 -16.46 -70.98 11.66
C GLU A 142 -15.93 -70.31 10.38
N ASP A 143 -16.42 -70.72 9.21
CA ASP A 143 -16.06 -70.12 7.92
C ASP A 143 -16.56 -68.67 7.81
N GLN A 144 -17.77 -68.38 8.29
CA GLN A 144 -18.31 -67.02 8.32
C GLN A 144 -17.49 -66.11 9.25
N GLU A 145 -17.17 -66.57 10.45
CA GLU A 145 -16.34 -65.83 11.41
C GLU A 145 -14.94 -65.60 10.86
N ALA A 146 -14.33 -66.59 10.22
CA ALA A 146 -13.02 -66.46 9.58
C ALA A 146 -13.03 -65.41 8.46
N ASN A 147 -14.06 -65.41 7.61
CA ASN A 147 -14.22 -64.41 6.54
C ASN A 147 -14.44 -63.00 7.10
N GLU A 148 -15.25 -62.85 8.15
CA GLU A 148 -15.47 -61.55 8.81
C GLU A 148 -14.17 -61.02 9.43
N ILE A 149 -13.39 -61.88 10.09
CA ILE A 149 -12.08 -61.53 10.65
C ILE A 149 -11.13 -61.10 9.53
N ALA A 150 -11.13 -61.79 8.39
CA ALA A 150 -10.28 -61.43 7.25
C ALA A 150 -10.63 -60.03 6.69
N LEU A 151 -11.92 -59.72 6.51
CA LEU A 151 -12.38 -58.41 6.05
C LEU A 151 -12.01 -57.30 7.03
N LYS A 152 -12.23 -57.49 8.34
CA LYS A 152 -11.84 -56.51 9.36
C LYS A 152 -10.33 -56.30 9.40
N LYS A 153 -9.54 -57.35 9.19
CA LYS A 153 -8.09 -57.25 9.13
C LYS A 153 -7.61 -56.42 7.93
N GLU A 154 -8.25 -56.57 6.79
CA GLU A 154 -8.00 -55.74 5.60
C GLU A 154 -8.38 -54.28 5.86
N GLU A 155 -9.55 -54.02 6.44
CA GLU A 155 -10.01 -52.68 6.81
C GLU A 155 -9.04 -51.99 7.79
N VAL A 156 -8.58 -52.69 8.83
CA VAL A 156 -7.54 -52.19 9.76
C VAL A 156 -6.24 -51.89 9.03
N GLY A 157 -5.86 -52.69 8.03
CA GLY A 157 -4.70 -52.43 7.17
C GLY A 157 -4.84 -51.12 6.39
N ASN A 158 -6.01 -50.91 5.79
CA ASN A 158 -6.32 -49.68 5.04
C ASN A 158 -6.33 -48.44 5.94
N LEU A 159 -6.94 -48.54 7.12
CA LEU A 159 -6.93 -47.45 8.11
C LEU A 159 -5.51 -47.14 8.59
N ARG A 160 -4.67 -48.15 8.83
CA ARG A 160 -3.26 -47.94 9.20
C ARG A 160 -2.49 -47.18 8.12
N ASN A 161 -2.70 -47.52 6.85
CA ASN A 161 -2.06 -46.81 5.74
C ASN A 161 -2.52 -45.35 5.68
N LEU A 162 -3.82 -45.09 5.86
CA LEU A 162 -4.39 -43.75 5.88
C LEU A 162 -3.82 -42.91 7.03
N VAL A 163 -3.75 -43.48 8.24
CA VAL A 163 -3.13 -42.82 9.41
C VAL A 163 -1.67 -42.48 9.12
N SER A 164 -0.89 -43.42 8.57
CA SER A 164 0.52 -43.17 8.25
C SER A 164 0.71 -42.06 7.20
N PHE A 165 -0.23 -41.94 6.26
CA PHE A 165 -0.23 -40.88 5.25
C PHE A 165 -0.53 -39.52 5.90
N GLN A 166 -1.51 -39.47 6.80
CA GLN A 166 -1.84 -38.25 7.53
C GLN A 166 -0.70 -37.80 8.44
N GLU A 167 -0.02 -38.71 9.13
CA GLU A 167 1.15 -38.41 9.97
C GLU A 167 2.27 -37.77 9.15
N LYS A 168 2.58 -38.30 7.95
CA LYS A 168 3.57 -37.69 7.05
C LYS A 168 3.20 -36.26 6.68
N ARG A 169 1.93 -36.04 6.30
CA ARG A 169 1.44 -34.70 5.93
C ARG A 169 1.47 -33.73 7.11
N ILE A 170 1.16 -34.17 8.32
CA ILE A 170 1.27 -33.36 9.53
C ILE A 170 2.72 -32.96 9.78
N ASN A 171 3.66 -33.89 9.65
CA ASN A 171 5.08 -33.61 9.86
C ASN A 171 5.64 -32.62 8.82
N GLU A 172 5.23 -32.74 7.55
CA GLU A 172 5.57 -31.77 6.50
C GLU A 172 5.04 -30.37 6.85
N LEU A 173 3.76 -30.26 7.23
CA LEU A 173 3.17 -28.98 7.63
C LEU A 173 3.83 -28.36 8.86
N MET A 174 4.24 -29.19 9.84
CA MET A 174 4.98 -28.69 11.00
C MET A 174 6.38 -28.19 10.63
N SER A 175 7.05 -28.82 9.68
CA SER A 175 8.34 -28.36 9.16
C SER A 175 8.20 -26.98 8.50
N ASP A 176 7.22 -26.82 7.61
CA ASP A 176 6.96 -25.56 6.93
C ASP A 176 6.57 -24.45 7.93
N ALA A 177 5.74 -24.77 8.92
CA ALA A 177 5.38 -23.83 9.99
C ALA A 177 6.60 -23.40 10.82
N SER A 178 7.54 -24.29 11.07
CA SER A 178 8.79 -23.97 11.77
C SER A 178 9.65 -22.98 10.96
N ASP A 179 9.76 -23.17 9.65
CA ASP A 179 10.54 -22.28 8.79
C ASP A 179 9.86 -20.92 8.65
N HIS A 180 8.53 -20.87 8.53
CA HIS A 180 7.78 -19.62 8.57
C HIS A 180 7.97 -18.87 9.89
N ALA A 181 8.00 -19.57 11.03
CA ALA A 181 8.26 -18.94 12.33
C ALA A 181 9.67 -18.32 12.39
N LYS A 182 10.69 -18.97 11.83
CA LYS A 182 12.05 -18.41 11.74
C LYS A 182 12.10 -17.13 10.89
N ILE A 183 11.42 -17.14 9.74
CA ILE A 183 11.32 -15.96 8.87
C ILE A 183 10.62 -14.81 9.61
N ALA A 184 9.53 -15.09 10.31
CA ALA A 184 8.79 -14.08 11.07
C ALA A 184 9.65 -13.45 12.18
N ILE A 185 10.43 -14.26 12.91
CA ILE A 185 11.37 -13.76 13.93
C ILE A 185 12.46 -12.91 13.29
N SER A 186 13.04 -13.34 12.16
CA SER A 186 14.06 -12.56 11.45
C SER A 186 13.55 -11.18 11.02
N LEU A 187 12.33 -11.13 10.46
CA LEU A 187 11.69 -9.88 10.05
C LEU A 187 11.35 -8.98 11.25
N ALA A 188 10.95 -9.56 12.38
CA ALA A 188 10.71 -8.79 13.60
C ALA A 188 11.98 -8.08 14.09
N ASN A 189 13.13 -8.77 14.07
CA ASN A 189 14.41 -8.19 14.45
C ASN A 189 14.87 -7.09 13.48
N GLU A 190 14.68 -7.27 12.18
CA GLU A 190 15.00 -6.25 11.17
C GLU A 190 14.15 -4.98 11.36
N ASN A 191 12.86 -5.15 11.65
CA ASN A 191 11.97 -4.02 11.94
C ASN A 191 12.40 -3.25 13.20
N GLU A 192 12.89 -3.94 14.23
CA GLU A 192 13.41 -3.30 15.45
C GLU A 192 14.69 -2.49 15.18
N SER A 193 15.58 -3.02 14.32
CA SER A 193 16.77 -2.30 13.85
C SER A 193 16.40 -1.03 13.07
N LEU A 194 15.50 -1.15 12.09
CA LEU A 194 15.03 -0.01 11.29
C LEU A 194 14.33 1.05 12.14
N LYS A 195 13.60 0.64 13.17
CA LYS A 195 12.98 1.58 14.12
C LYS A 195 14.03 2.40 14.87
N THR A 196 15.11 1.77 15.31
CA THR A 196 16.23 2.47 15.98
C THR A 196 16.91 3.46 15.04
N GLU A 197 17.14 3.08 13.78
CA GLU A 197 17.70 3.99 12.77
C GLU A 197 16.81 5.19 12.49
N LEU A 198 15.49 4.99 12.46
CA LEU A 198 14.52 6.06 12.27
C LEU A 198 14.55 7.07 13.43
N GLU A 199 14.62 6.59 14.67
CA GLU A 199 14.74 7.43 15.87
C GLU A 199 16.04 8.27 15.82
N ASN A 200 17.17 7.67 15.46
CA ASN A 200 18.45 8.38 15.31
C ASN A 200 18.39 9.48 14.22
N ALA A 201 17.75 9.20 13.08
CA ALA A 201 17.58 10.18 12.01
C ALA A 201 16.69 11.37 12.43
N GLN A 202 15.66 11.11 13.25
CA GLN A 202 14.80 12.17 13.81
C GLN A 202 15.57 13.08 14.76
N ASP A 203 16.46 12.53 15.58
CA ASP A 203 17.33 13.31 16.45
C ASP A 203 18.32 14.18 15.65
N GLU A 204 18.89 13.64 14.57
CA GLU A 204 19.77 14.41 13.67
C GLU A 204 19.03 15.58 13.02
N ILE A 205 17.80 15.36 12.53
CA ILE A 205 16.96 16.42 11.96
C ILE A 205 16.70 17.52 13.00
N SER A 206 16.38 17.14 14.24
CA SER A 206 16.15 18.09 15.33
C SER A 206 17.40 18.92 15.65
N ASN A 207 18.58 18.29 15.63
CA ASN A 207 19.85 18.99 15.81
C ASN A 207 20.15 19.97 14.68
N LEU A 208 19.88 19.60 13.42
CA LEU A 208 20.05 20.48 12.27
C LEU A 208 19.08 21.66 12.28
N GLN A 209 17.85 21.46 12.73
CA GLN A 209 16.89 22.55 12.92
C GLN A 209 17.37 23.56 13.96
N ASN A 210 17.85 23.08 15.11
CA ASN A 210 18.44 23.95 16.13
C ASN A 210 19.65 24.74 15.61
N MET A 211 20.50 24.12 14.77
CA MET A 211 21.63 24.81 14.15
C MET A 211 21.18 25.89 13.14
N LYS A 212 20.15 25.59 12.33
CA LYS A 212 19.57 26.54 11.38
C LYS A 212 19.00 27.76 12.11
N GLU A 213 18.32 27.56 13.22
CA GLU A 213 17.77 28.65 14.03
C GLU A 213 18.88 29.56 14.58
N LYS A 214 19.93 28.98 15.17
CA LYS A 214 21.11 29.74 15.63
C LYS A 214 21.77 30.53 14.50
N TYR A 215 21.89 29.94 13.31
CA TYR A 215 22.45 30.64 12.15
C TYR A 215 21.57 31.81 11.72
N ASN A 216 20.23 31.62 11.71
CA ASN A 216 19.29 32.70 11.40
C ASN A 216 19.35 33.83 12.43
N GLU A 217 19.43 33.51 13.73
CA GLU A 217 19.62 34.50 14.79
C GLU A 217 20.90 35.30 14.57
N MET A 218 22.02 34.61 14.31
CA MET A 218 23.30 35.25 14.03
C MET A 218 23.24 36.12 12.78
N SER A 219 22.66 35.62 11.69
CA SER A 219 22.47 36.37 10.44
C SER A 219 21.61 37.63 10.65
N ASN A 220 20.54 37.54 11.44
CA ASN A 220 19.69 38.68 11.78
C ASN A 220 20.42 39.74 12.61
N MET A 221 21.32 39.34 13.52
CA MET A 221 22.16 40.29 14.27
C MET A 221 23.09 41.07 13.35
N PHE A 222 23.79 40.39 12.43
CA PHE A 222 24.71 41.05 11.50
C PHE A 222 24.00 41.87 10.41
N GLY A 223 22.87 41.38 9.89
CA GLY A 223 22.10 42.07 8.84
C GLY A 223 21.51 43.41 9.29
N ARG A 224 21.01 43.49 10.53
CA ARG A 224 20.47 44.76 11.06
C ARG A 224 21.57 45.76 11.44
N PHE A 225 22.65 45.29 12.06
CA PHE A 225 23.72 46.17 12.52
C PHE A 225 24.46 46.83 11.36
N ASN A 226 24.54 46.17 10.20
CA ASN A 226 25.31 46.68 9.07
C ASN A 226 24.54 47.74 8.28
N ILE A 227 23.23 47.59 8.04
CA ILE A 227 22.47 48.51 7.17
C ILE A 227 22.32 49.89 7.83
N GLU A 228 21.85 49.96 9.08
CA GLU A 228 21.56 51.24 9.73
C GLU A 228 22.85 52.03 10.02
N TRP A 229 23.91 51.34 10.44
CA TRP A 229 25.22 51.97 10.65
C TRP A 229 25.84 52.44 9.33
N MET A 230 25.81 51.62 8.27
CA MET A 230 26.30 52.00 6.95
C MET A 230 25.51 53.18 6.37
N GLU A 231 24.18 53.20 6.52
CA GLU A 231 23.34 54.32 6.10
C GLU A 231 23.67 55.60 6.86
N SER A 232 23.89 55.53 8.18
CA SER A 232 24.29 56.70 8.98
C SER A 232 25.64 57.30 8.56
N LYS A 233 26.51 56.50 7.95
CA LYS A 233 27.81 56.91 7.41
C LYS A 233 27.78 57.23 5.91
N GLY A 234 26.62 57.16 5.26
CA GLY A 234 26.48 57.38 3.82
C GLY A 234 27.02 56.23 2.96
N LEU A 235 27.35 55.09 3.57
CA LEU A 235 27.87 53.88 2.92
C LEU A 235 26.74 52.91 2.55
N SER A 236 25.58 53.42 2.13
CA SER A 236 24.47 52.55 1.72
C SER A 236 24.94 51.61 0.59
N PRO A 237 24.69 50.29 0.68
CA PRO A 237 25.15 49.32 -0.33
C PRO A 237 24.35 49.41 -1.64
N THR A 238 23.38 50.33 -1.71
CA THR A 238 22.52 50.55 -2.86
C THR A 238 22.75 51.91 -3.49
N CYS A 239 22.65 51.96 -4.82
CA CYS A 239 22.75 53.19 -5.57
C CYS A 239 21.54 54.09 -5.28
N LYS A 240 21.77 55.37 -4.94
CA LYS A 240 20.69 56.34 -4.68
C LYS A 240 19.86 56.74 -5.91
N ILE A 241 20.23 56.28 -7.12
CA ILE A 241 19.49 56.57 -8.36
C ILE A 241 18.55 55.40 -8.72
N CYS A 242 19.05 54.18 -8.84
CA CYS A 242 18.24 53.01 -9.22
C CYS A 242 17.79 52.13 -8.03
N GLN A 243 18.33 52.35 -6.84
CA GLN A 243 18.08 51.55 -5.62
C GLN A 243 18.59 50.10 -5.68
N GLU A 244 19.37 49.74 -6.70
CA GLU A 244 19.99 48.41 -6.83
C GLU A 244 21.29 48.33 -6.03
N ILE A 245 21.66 47.11 -5.63
CA ILE A 245 22.92 46.81 -4.93
C ILE A 245 24.08 46.97 -5.93
N TYR A 246 25.21 47.52 -5.47
CA TYR A 246 26.39 47.63 -6.34
C TYR A 246 26.88 46.26 -6.80
N ASP A 247 27.19 46.13 -8.09
CA ASP A 247 27.80 44.94 -8.66
C ASP A 247 29.28 45.19 -9.02
N THR A 248 30.00 44.12 -9.38
CA THR A 248 31.40 44.20 -9.79
C THR A 248 31.59 44.59 -11.26
N ASN A 249 30.50 44.75 -12.02
CA ASN A 249 30.52 44.86 -13.48
C ASN A 249 30.35 46.32 -13.91
N GLU A 250 29.12 46.73 -14.24
CA GLU A 250 28.77 48.06 -14.79
C GLU A 250 28.11 48.97 -13.75
N HIS A 251 27.77 48.42 -12.58
CA HIS A 251 27.05 49.11 -11.52
C HIS A 251 27.87 49.14 -10.22
N PHE A 252 29.18 49.30 -10.33
CA PHE A 252 30.04 49.42 -9.16
C PHE A 252 29.94 50.80 -8.50
N GLN A 253 30.27 50.85 -7.21
CA GLN A 253 30.19 52.06 -6.40
C GLN A 253 31.23 53.11 -6.82
N THR A 254 30.75 54.30 -7.15
CA THR A 254 31.56 55.50 -7.39
C THR A 254 31.10 56.62 -6.48
N SER A 255 32.02 57.47 -6.03
CA SER A 255 31.74 58.64 -5.20
C SER A 255 32.12 59.93 -5.91
N LEU A 256 31.32 60.96 -5.71
CA LEU A 256 31.65 62.32 -6.12
C LEU A 256 32.48 63.02 -5.04
N LYS A 257 33.19 64.11 -5.40
CA LYS A 257 33.89 64.99 -4.45
C LYS A 257 33.01 65.50 -3.29
N CYS A 258 31.69 65.54 -3.47
CA CYS A 258 30.75 65.93 -2.42
C CYS A 258 30.45 64.82 -1.41
N GLY A 259 31.00 63.61 -1.57
CA GLY A 259 30.86 62.46 -0.67
C GLY A 259 29.68 61.52 -1.00
N HIS A 260 28.79 61.89 -1.93
CA HIS A 260 27.68 61.02 -2.31
C HIS A 260 28.11 59.92 -3.29
N ALA A 261 27.63 58.70 -3.05
CA ALA A 261 27.95 57.52 -3.84
C ALA A 261 26.77 57.01 -4.68
N PHE A 262 27.08 56.48 -5.87
CA PHE A 262 26.14 55.98 -6.87
C PHE A 262 26.79 54.85 -7.68
N GLY A 263 25.99 54.07 -8.41
CA GLY A 263 26.52 53.16 -9.42
C GLY A 263 27.02 53.96 -10.62
N GLU A 264 28.21 53.61 -11.13
CA GLU A 264 28.88 54.37 -12.20
C GLU A 264 27.96 54.62 -13.42
N SER A 265 27.35 53.56 -13.95
CA SER A 265 26.42 53.65 -15.08
C SER A 265 25.24 54.58 -14.82
N CYS A 266 24.74 54.65 -13.60
CA CYS A 266 23.61 55.53 -13.24
C CYS A 266 24.03 56.99 -13.13
N ILE A 267 25.17 57.29 -12.49
CA ILE A 267 25.61 58.68 -12.33
C ILE A 267 26.08 59.28 -13.66
N ILE A 268 26.69 58.49 -14.55
CA ILE A 268 27.03 58.92 -15.91
C ILE A 268 25.77 59.32 -16.69
N LYS A 269 24.73 58.46 -16.72
CA LYS A 269 23.44 58.78 -17.35
C LYS A 269 22.79 60.02 -16.76
N SER A 270 22.90 60.21 -15.44
CA SER A 270 22.39 61.41 -14.78
C SER A 270 23.15 62.68 -15.22
N PHE A 271 24.47 62.59 -15.44
CA PHE A 271 25.30 63.72 -15.87
C PHE A 271 25.12 64.12 -17.33
N GLU A 272 24.62 63.22 -18.17
CA GLU A 272 24.17 63.56 -19.53
C GLU A 272 23.01 64.56 -19.52
N ILE A 273 22.13 64.47 -18.50
CA ILE A 273 20.97 65.34 -18.33
C ILE A 273 21.31 66.59 -17.51
N ASN A 274 21.99 66.42 -16.37
CA ASN A 274 22.31 67.50 -15.44
C ASN A 274 23.68 67.28 -14.76
N LYS A 275 24.62 68.20 -14.97
CA LYS A 275 25.98 68.17 -14.41
C LYS A 275 26.04 68.59 -12.93
N ARG A 276 25.16 68.01 -12.11
CA ARG A 276 25.03 68.28 -10.66
C ARG A 276 24.74 66.98 -9.91
N CYS A 277 25.23 66.88 -8.68
CA CYS A 277 24.97 65.75 -7.81
C CYS A 277 23.45 65.56 -7.57
N PRO A 278 22.86 64.36 -7.80
CA PRO A 278 21.44 64.11 -7.59
C PRO A 278 20.95 64.29 -6.14
N VAL A 279 21.87 64.23 -5.15
CA VAL A 279 21.51 64.32 -3.73
C VAL A 279 21.66 65.74 -3.18
N CYS A 280 22.80 66.39 -3.40
CA CYS A 280 23.08 67.72 -2.81
C CYS A 280 23.10 68.88 -3.81
N ASN A 281 22.84 68.62 -5.10
CA ASN A 281 22.79 69.61 -6.16
C ASN A 281 24.08 70.47 -6.35
N LYS A 282 25.21 70.06 -5.75
CA LYS A 282 26.52 70.66 -6.01
C LYS A 282 26.97 70.34 -7.44
N LYS A 283 27.61 71.30 -8.10
CA LYS A 283 28.20 71.09 -9.44
C LYS A 283 29.28 70.02 -9.36
N SER A 284 29.26 69.07 -10.29
CA SER A 284 30.25 68.00 -10.40
C SER A 284 30.34 67.56 -11.86
N GLU A 285 31.51 67.08 -12.25
CA GLU A 285 31.79 66.61 -13.62
C GLU A 285 32.14 65.12 -13.62
N ILE A 286 32.11 64.47 -14.78
CA ILE A 286 32.47 63.04 -14.92
C ILE A 286 33.90 62.80 -14.42
N ALA A 287 34.81 63.77 -14.60
CA ALA A 287 36.18 63.70 -14.10
C ALA A 287 36.29 63.76 -12.56
N ASP A 288 35.20 64.10 -11.85
CA ASP A 288 35.15 64.11 -10.38
C ASP A 288 34.71 62.77 -9.78
N LEU A 289 34.43 61.76 -10.61
CA LEU A 289 34.04 60.42 -10.17
C LEU A 289 35.28 59.64 -9.71
N SER A 290 35.22 59.13 -8.49
CA SER A 290 36.24 58.24 -7.91
C SER A 290 35.62 56.89 -7.60
N ARG A 291 36.22 55.81 -8.13
CA ARG A 291 35.82 54.44 -7.79
C ARG A 291 36.13 54.14 -6.32
N VAL A 292 35.18 53.56 -5.60
CA VAL A 292 35.35 53.11 -4.22
C VAL A 292 35.68 51.62 -4.27
N TYR A 293 36.85 51.23 -3.72
CA TYR A 293 37.33 49.85 -3.63
C TYR A 293 37.17 49.32 -2.19
#